data_AF-A0A0F9D2T5-F1
#
_entry.id   AF-A0A0F9D2T5-F1
#
_cell.length_a   1.000
_cell.length_b   1.000
_cell.length_c   1.000
_cell.angle_alpha   90.00
_cell.angle_beta   90.00
_cell.angle_gamma   90.00
#
_symmetry.space_group_name_H-M   'P 1'
#
loop_
_entity.id
_entity.type
_entity.pdbx_description
1 polymer ?
#
loop_
_entity_poly.entity_id
_entity_poly.type
_entity_poly.pdbx_seq_one_letter_code
_entity_poly.pdbx_strand_id
1 'polypeptide(L)'
;MNDGWKAYAEDRPEWMGAELWIRRKEANGKISILKDMVFETIEDGQLIKTEDSFPMRGEFDAKGFMQSIMDAAWRIGMRPEGWEGSEGQVRAMRDHLEDMRTLALHRFRK
;
A
#
# COMPACT_ATOMS: atom_id res chain seq x y z
N MET A 1 -15.38 11.87 -10.58
CA MET A 1 -14.71 11.26 -11.76
C MET A 1 -13.60 10.37 -11.26
N ASN A 2 -13.69 9.05 -11.49
CA ASN A 2 -12.72 8.05 -11.04
C ASN A 2 -11.49 8.03 -11.98
N ASP A 3 -10.74 9.12 -12.00
CA ASP A 3 -9.36 9.11 -12.52
C ASP A 3 -8.49 8.47 -11.45
N GLY A 4 -8.58 7.14 -11.36
CA GLY A 4 -8.00 6.37 -10.27
C GLY A 4 -6.69 5.74 -10.67
N TRP A 5 -5.63 6.06 -9.95
CA TRP A 5 -4.44 5.23 -9.88
C TRP A 5 -4.80 3.79 -9.53
N LYS A 6 -4.13 2.83 -10.15
CA LYS A 6 -4.21 1.42 -9.79
C LYS A 6 -2.82 0.84 -9.80
N ALA A 7 -2.41 0.26 -8.69
CA ALA A 7 -1.22 -0.55 -8.61
C ALA A 7 -1.58 -2.04 -8.50
N TYR A 8 -0.67 -2.87 -9.00
CA TYR A 8 -0.70 -4.31 -8.91
C TYR A 8 0.66 -4.73 -8.39
N ALA A 9 0.68 -5.62 -7.41
CA ALA A 9 1.92 -6.20 -6.91
C ALA A 9 1.82 -7.72 -7.01
N GLU A 10 2.92 -8.36 -7.38
CA GLU A 10 3.06 -9.81 -7.39
C GLU A 10 4.21 -10.20 -6.49
N ASP A 11 3.92 -11.14 -5.59
CA ASP A 11 4.91 -11.76 -4.73
C ASP A 11 5.76 -12.71 -5.58
N ARG A 12 7.08 -12.52 -5.58
CA ARG A 12 8.01 -13.43 -6.24
C ARG A 12 8.80 -14.16 -5.15
N PRO A 13 9.44 -15.30 -5.47
CA PRO A 13 10.36 -15.95 -4.54
C PRO A 13 11.38 -14.94 -3.99
N GLU A 14 11.78 -15.09 -2.72
CA GLU A 14 12.60 -14.10 -1.98
C GLU A 14 13.86 -13.62 -2.72
N TRP A 15 14.46 -14.47 -3.57
CA TRP A 15 15.65 -14.16 -4.37
C TRP A 15 15.37 -13.31 -5.62
N MET A 16 14.11 -13.11 -6.01
CA MET A 16 13.66 -12.22 -7.11
C MET A 16 13.02 -10.92 -6.63
N GLY A 17 12.65 -10.83 -5.34
CA GLY A 17 12.01 -9.63 -4.77
C GLY A 17 10.49 -9.59 -5.01
N ALA A 18 9.95 -8.41 -5.35
CA ALA A 18 8.55 -8.23 -5.69
C ALA A 18 8.42 -7.34 -6.94
N GLU A 19 7.37 -7.58 -7.73
CA GLU A 19 7.09 -6.77 -8.92
C GLU A 19 5.93 -5.82 -8.65
N LEU A 20 6.06 -4.56 -9.07
CA LEU A 20 5.04 -3.52 -8.92
C LEU A 20 4.72 -2.89 -10.27
N TRP A 21 3.46 -2.96 -10.68
CA TRP A 21 2.94 -2.26 -11.86
C TRP A 21 1.97 -1.18 -11.44
N ILE A 22 2.19 0.04 -11.92
CA ILE A 22 1.31 1.18 -11.65
C ILE A 22 0.74 1.70 -12.95
N ARG A 23 -0.58 1.94 -12.97
CA ARG A 23 -1.26 2.60 -14.07
C ARG A 23 -2.13 3.76 -13.60
N ARG A 24 -2.31 4.73 -14.46
CA ARG A 24 -3.22 5.87 -14.31
C ARG A 24 -4.17 5.92 -15.49
N LYS A 25 -5.46 6.10 -15.21
CA LYS A 25 -6.44 6.47 -16.23
C LYS A 25 -6.47 7.98 -16.37
N GLU A 26 -6.28 8.49 -17.57
CA GLU A 26 -6.35 9.92 -17.88
C GLU A 26 -7.79 10.35 -18.16
N ALA A 27 -8.07 11.65 -18.02
CA ALA A 27 -9.38 12.24 -18.30
C ALA A 27 -9.85 12.03 -19.76
N ASN A 28 -8.90 11.83 -20.69
CA ASN A 28 -9.18 11.51 -22.11
C ASN A 28 -9.52 10.02 -22.34
N GLY A 29 -9.58 9.21 -21.28
CA GLY A 29 -9.85 7.77 -21.34
C GLY A 29 -8.64 6.88 -21.64
N LYS A 30 -7.46 7.46 -21.93
CA LYS A 30 -6.21 6.72 -22.14
C LYS A 30 -5.66 6.18 -20.83
N ILE A 31 -4.78 5.18 -20.94
CA ILE A 31 -4.10 4.56 -19.81
C ILE A 31 -2.61 4.82 -19.96
N SER A 32 -2.04 5.43 -18.93
CA SER A 32 -0.60 5.63 -18.78
C SER A 32 -0.06 4.64 -17.77
N ILE A 33 1.11 4.06 -18.05
CA ILE A 33 1.75 3.05 -17.20
C ILE A 33 3.11 3.57 -16.73
N LEU A 34 3.44 3.31 -15.47
CA LEU A 34 4.78 3.57 -14.95
C LEU A 34 5.68 2.40 -15.33
N LYS A 35 6.83 2.70 -15.95
CA LYS A 35 7.87 1.73 -16.30
C LYS A 35 9.22 2.23 -15.81
N ASP A 36 10.14 1.29 -15.58
CA ASP A 36 11.57 1.53 -15.34
C ASP A 36 11.84 2.55 -14.21
N MET A 37 11.41 2.24 -12.99
CA MET A 37 11.81 3.02 -11.82
C MET A 37 13.33 2.91 -11.65
N VAL A 38 14.04 3.99 -11.95
CA VAL A 38 15.50 4.04 -11.84
C VAL A 38 15.88 4.40 -10.41
N PHE A 39 16.81 3.63 -9.84
CA PHE A 39 17.44 3.96 -8.57
C PHE A 39 18.81 4.58 -8.85
N GLU A 40 18.96 5.86 -8.54
CA GLU A 40 20.23 6.58 -8.69
C GLU A 40 20.91 6.77 -7.33
N THR A 41 22.22 6.57 -7.27
CA THR A 41 23.01 6.83 -6.07
C THR A 41 23.58 8.24 -6.16
N ILE A 42 23.23 9.08 -5.20
CA ILE A 42 23.73 10.46 -5.06
C ILE A 42 24.55 10.59 -3.79
N GLU A 43 25.46 11.57 -3.75
CA GLU A 43 26.22 11.89 -2.54
C GLU A 43 25.33 12.62 -1.51
N ASP A 44 25.67 12.46 -0.23
CA ASP A 44 24.96 13.15 0.85
C ASP A 44 25.12 14.68 0.72
N GLY A 45 24.01 15.41 0.77
CA GLY A 45 23.95 16.85 0.53
C GLY A 45 23.80 17.28 -0.95
N GLN A 46 23.77 16.35 -1.90
CA GLN A 46 23.51 16.67 -3.30
C GLN A 46 22.04 17.02 -3.53
N LEU A 47 21.78 18.16 -4.20
CA LEU A 47 20.43 18.58 -4.56
C LEU A 47 19.95 17.80 -5.80
N ILE A 48 18.81 17.11 -5.67
CA ILE A 48 18.12 16.46 -6.79
C ILE A 48 17.33 17.53 -7.55
N LYS A 49 17.44 17.54 -8.88
CA LYS A 49 16.67 18.47 -9.71
C LYS A 49 15.22 18.01 -9.79
N THR A 50 14.29 18.96 -9.72
CA THR A 50 12.85 18.69 -9.81
C THR A 50 12.44 18.06 -11.14
N GLU A 51 13.23 18.25 -12.20
CA GLU A 51 13.00 17.68 -13.53
C GLU A 51 13.10 16.15 -13.55
N ASP A 52 13.85 15.57 -12.62
CA ASP A 52 14.01 14.12 -12.45
C ASP A 52 12.91 13.51 -11.57
N SER A 53 12.04 14.36 -11.00
CA SER A 53 10.93 13.94 -10.15
C SER A 53 9.74 13.43 -10.98
N PHE A 54 9.06 12.42 -10.46
CA PHE A 54 7.83 11.95 -11.05
C PHE A 54 6.72 13.02 -10.92
N PRO A 55 6.19 13.57 -12.04
CA PRO A 55 5.32 14.74 -11.97
C PRO A 55 3.93 14.37 -11.45
N MET A 56 3.63 14.80 -10.22
CA MET A 56 2.29 14.70 -9.62
C MET A 56 1.51 15.99 -9.86
N ARG A 57 0.25 15.88 -10.29
CA ARG A 57 -0.64 17.04 -10.49
C ARG A 57 -1.32 17.43 -9.17
N GLY A 58 -0.52 17.93 -8.23
CA GLY A 58 -0.98 18.38 -6.92
C GLY A 58 -1.24 17.25 -5.91
N GLU A 59 -1.68 17.64 -4.72
CA GLU A 59 -1.78 16.77 -3.54
C GLU A 59 -2.75 15.60 -3.73
N PHE A 60 -3.89 15.82 -4.41
CA PHE A 60 -4.88 14.77 -4.65
C PHE A 60 -4.33 13.65 -5.55
N ASP A 61 -3.53 14.00 -6.55
CA ASP A 61 -2.90 13.05 -7.46
C ASP A 61 -1.84 12.21 -6.72
N ALA A 62 -1.03 12.87 -5.90
CA ALA A 62 -0.02 12.22 -5.06
C ALA A 62 -0.68 11.26 -4.05
N LYS A 63 -1.77 11.68 -3.39
CA LYS A 63 -2.51 10.82 -2.45
C LYS A 63 -3.08 9.58 -3.13
N GLY A 64 -3.71 9.75 -4.30
CA GLY A 64 -4.27 8.62 -5.06
C GLY A 64 -3.20 7.62 -5.49
N PHE A 65 -2.04 8.12 -5.94
CA PHE A 65 -0.88 7.31 -6.28
C PHE A 65 -0.39 6.49 -5.08
N MET A 66 -0.08 7.17 -3.97
CA MET A 66 0.44 6.53 -2.75
C MET A 66 -0.55 5.49 -2.20
N GLN A 67 -1.84 5.82 -2.15
CA GLN A 67 -2.85 4.89 -1.66
C GLN A 67 -2.93 3.64 -2.55
N SER A 68 -2.85 3.79 -3.88
CA SER A 68 -2.86 2.64 -4.78
C SER A 68 -1.65 1.71 -4.57
N ILE A 69 -0.46 2.27 -4.30
CA ILE A 69 0.75 1.49 -4.00
C ILE A 69 0.58 0.74 -2.69
N MET A 70 0.14 1.43 -1.63
CA MET A 70 -0.06 0.82 -0.32
C MET A 70 -1.07 -0.32 -0.39
N ASP A 71 -2.18 -0.14 -1.11
CA ASP A 71 -3.17 -1.20 -1.32
C ASP A 71 -2.59 -2.42 -2.04
N ALA A 72 -1.71 -2.21 -3.02
CA ALA A 72 -1.04 -3.30 -3.75
C ALA A 72 -0.01 -4.02 -2.86
N ALA A 73 0.82 -3.28 -2.14
CA ALA A 73 1.78 -3.82 -1.18
C ALA A 73 1.07 -4.66 -0.10
N TRP A 74 -0.05 -4.16 0.43
CA TRP A 74 -0.84 -4.88 1.42
C TRP A 74 -1.35 -6.23 0.93
N ARG A 75 -1.73 -6.33 -0.35
CA ARG A 75 -2.24 -7.59 -0.94
C ARG A 75 -1.18 -8.67 -1.02
N ILE A 76 0.09 -8.31 -1.13
CA ILE A 76 1.22 -9.24 -1.11
C ILE A 76 1.83 -9.40 0.29
N GLY A 77 1.14 -8.93 1.33
CA GLY A 77 1.57 -9.10 2.72
C GLY A 77 2.64 -8.10 3.18
N MET A 78 3.07 -7.16 2.34
CA MET A 78 3.97 -6.09 2.73
C MET A 78 3.22 -5.03 3.54
N ARG A 79 3.82 -4.58 4.64
CA ARG A 79 3.26 -3.56 5.52
C ARG A 79 4.30 -2.45 5.73
N PRO A 80 3.86 -1.18 5.83
CA PRO A 80 4.73 -0.10 6.29
C PRO A 80 5.39 -0.48 7.62
N GLU A 81 6.71 -0.37 7.67
CA GLU A 81 7.46 -0.50 8.92
C GLU A 81 7.05 0.62 9.89
N GLY A 82 6.81 0.28 11.15
CA GLY A 82 6.38 1.23 12.18
C GLY A 82 4.87 1.55 12.20
N TRP A 83 4.04 0.83 11.44
CA TRP A 83 2.60 1.00 11.55
C TRP A 83 2.02 0.30 12.80
N GLU A 84 2.09 0.98 13.95
CA GLU A 84 1.49 0.54 15.22
C GLU A 84 -0.06 0.55 15.20
N GLY A 85 -0.67 1.12 14.16
CA GLY A 85 -2.09 1.45 14.09
C GLY A 85 -3.08 0.28 14.10
N SER A 86 -2.60 -0.97 14.03
CA SER A 86 -3.47 -2.16 14.09
C SER A 86 -3.34 -2.97 15.37
N GLU A 87 -2.33 -2.76 16.23
CA GLU A 87 -2.20 -3.56 17.45
C GLU A 87 -3.40 -3.36 18.38
N GLY A 88 -3.87 -2.12 18.54
CA GLY A 88 -5.05 -1.82 19.34
C GLY A 88 -6.34 -2.44 18.77
N GLN A 89 -6.53 -2.39 17.45
CA GLN A 89 -7.73 -2.95 16.80
C GLN A 89 -7.69 -4.48 16.77
N VAL A 90 -6.53 -5.08 16.53
CA VAL A 90 -6.32 -6.53 16.57
C VAL A 90 -6.50 -7.04 17.99
N ARG A 91 -6.00 -6.32 19.00
CA ARG A 91 -6.23 -6.63 20.41
C ARG A 91 -7.70 -6.54 20.78
N ALA A 92 -8.38 -5.45 20.41
CA ALA A 92 -9.81 -5.30 20.66
C ALA A 92 -10.66 -6.39 19.99
N MET A 93 -10.30 -6.79 18.76
CA MET A 93 -10.98 -7.88 18.04
C MET A 93 -10.72 -9.24 18.70
N ARG A 94 -9.49 -9.48 19.18
CA ARG A 94 -9.14 -10.69 19.93
C ARG A 94 -9.91 -10.78 21.25
N ASP A 95 -9.93 -9.70 22.03
CA ASP A 95 -10.62 -9.64 23.31
C ASP A 95 -12.13 -9.86 23.11
N HIS A 96 -12.71 -9.27 22.05
CA HIS A 96 -14.11 -9.49 21.68
C HIS A 96 -14.43 -10.95 21.33
N LEU A 97 -13.55 -11.61 20.55
CA LEU A 97 -13.72 -13.03 20.22
C LEU A 97 -13.61 -13.95 21.45
N GLU A 98 -12.73 -13.59 22.39
CA GLU A 98 -12.54 -14.31 23.65
C GLU A 98 -13.76 -14.19 24.57
N ASP A 99 -14.38 -13.00 24.65
CA ASP A 99 -15.64 -12.77 25.34
C ASP A 99 -16.79 -13.59 24.74
N MET A 100 -16.92 -13.58 23.41
CA MET A 100 -17.94 -14.37 22.70
C MET A 100 -17.77 -15.88 22.94
N ARG A 101 -16.53 -16.36 22.94
CA ARG A 101 -16.21 -17.75 23.25
C ARG A 101 -16.58 -18.11 24.69
N THR A 102 -16.29 -17.21 25.64
CA THR A 102 -16.64 -17.40 27.05
C THR A 102 -18.14 -17.51 27.23
N LEU A 103 -18.92 -16.60 26.64
CA LEU A 103 -20.38 -16.62 26.69
C LEU A 103 -20.97 -17.89 26.06
N ALA A 104 -20.45 -18.30 24.90
CA ALA A 104 -20.90 -19.52 24.23
C ALA A 104 -20.65 -20.76 25.12
N LEU A 105 -19.43 -20.92 25.65
CA LEU A 105 -19.06 -22.08 26.45
C LEU A 105 -19.71 -22.12 27.84
N HIS A 106 -19.98 -20.96 28.45
CA HIS A 106 -20.74 -20.91 29.71
C HIS A 106 -22.18 -21.40 29.54
N ARG A 107 -22.78 -21.17 28.37
CA ARG A 107 -24.15 -21.62 28.06
C ARG A 107 -24.25 -23.13 27.80
N PHE A 108 -23.13 -23.80 27.47
CA PHE A 108 -23.09 -25.25 27.22
C PHE A 108 -22.73 -26.09 28.46
N ARG A 109 -22.37 -25.48 29.60
CA ARG A 109 -22.26 -26.16 30.89
C ARG A 109 -23.61 -26.09 31.63
N LYS A 110 -24.51 -27.00 31.27
CA LYS A 110 -25.63 -27.42 32.12
C LYS A 110 -25.33 -28.80 32.67
#